data_AF-A0AAN8SG60-F1
#
_entry.id   AF-A0AAN8SG60-F1
#
_cell.length_a   1.000
_cell.length_b   1.000
_cell.length_c   1.000
_cell.angle_alpha   90.00
_cell.angle_beta   90.00
_cell.angle_gamma   90.00
#
_symmetry.space_group_name_H-M   'P 1'
#
loop_
_entity.id
_entity.type
_entity.pdbx_description
1 polymer ?
#
loop_
_entity_poly.entity_id
_entity_poly.type
_entity_poly.pdbx_seq_one_letter_code
_entity_poly.pdbx_strand_id
1 'polypeptide(L)'
;MSNDLWFYLIFWQNLFIHWLSKNTRSDYLLLIPIESKNLLQMKLYCPRNTLHLHLFVSFIMRAFVTFLKEFLFEQGVGLKSDFVVRNGTKYFVEEINDNWECKGLTTVWQYFIMANYSWILMEGLYIHNLLMFALFSDNGSIIMYVALGWGLPLVFVVAWALVRINLENDLCWTTNSISQNFLIIRVPIIIAVLI
;
A
#
# COMPACT_ATOMS: atom_id res chain seq x y z
N MET A 1 2.07 -1.46 -20.48
CA MET A 1 1.61 -1.88 -19.14
C MET A 1 1.94 -0.86 -18.03
N SER A 2 3.01 -0.06 -18.13
CA SER A 2 3.27 1.09 -17.21
C SER A 2 2.27 2.26 -17.39
N ASN A 3 1.79 2.49 -18.62
CA ASN A 3 0.88 3.62 -18.92
C ASN A 3 -0.51 3.52 -18.29
N ASP A 4 -1.06 2.32 -18.12
CA ASP A 4 -2.40 2.14 -17.55
C ASP A 4 -2.39 2.45 -16.05
N LEU A 5 -1.36 1.98 -15.32
CA LEU A 5 -1.15 2.30 -13.92
C LEU A 5 -0.90 3.80 -13.72
N TRP A 6 -0.12 4.45 -14.59
CA TRP A 6 0.06 5.91 -14.57
C TRP A 6 -1.26 6.68 -14.74
N PHE A 7 -2.14 6.20 -15.61
CA PHE A 7 -3.46 6.81 -15.81
C PHE A 7 -4.35 6.64 -14.56
N TYR A 8 -4.38 5.44 -13.96
CA TYR A 8 -5.10 5.23 -12.70
C TYR A 8 -4.51 6.06 -11.57
N LEU A 9 -3.18 6.23 -11.50
CA LEU A 9 -2.52 7.05 -10.50
C LEU A 9 -2.87 8.53 -10.62
N ILE A 10 -2.75 9.10 -11.82
CA ILE A 10 -3.18 10.49 -12.06
C ILE A 10 -4.68 10.63 -11.80
N PHE A 11 -5.49 9.66 -12.21
CA PHE A 11 -6.94 9.69 -12.00
C PHE A 11 -7.31 9.67 -10.52
N TRP A 12 -6.73 8.78 -9.72
CA TRP A 12 -6.96 8.69 -8.27
C TRP A 12 -6.31 9.84 -7.49
N GLN A 13 -5.15 10.33 -7.92
CA GLN A 13 -4.50 11.50 -7.33
C GLN A 13 -5.30 12.77 -7.64
N ASN A 14 -5.83 12.92 -8.85
CA ASN A 14 -6.74 14.01 -9.21
C ASN A 14 -8.11 13.87 -8.54
N LEU A 15 -8.63 12.65 -8.36
CA LEU A 15 -9.83 12.40 -7.56
C LEU A 15 -9.60 12.72 -6.10
N PHE A 16 -8.43 12.41 -5.54
CA PHE A 16 -8.06 12.78 -4.18
C PHE A 16 -7.88 14.29 -4.06
N ILE A 17 -7.22 14.96 -5.01
CA ILE A 17 -7.10 16.42 -5.05
C ILE A 17 -8.46 17.08 -5.27
N HIS A 18 -9.35 16.48 -6.07
CA HIS A 18 -10.71 16.97 -6.29
C HIS A 18 -11.62 16.71 -5.09
N TRP A 19 -11.46 15.58 -4.42
CA TRP A 19 -12.16 15.22 -3.18
C TRP A 19 -11.68 16.10 -2.03
N LEU A 20 -10.37 16.31 -1.90
CA LEU A 20 -9.78 17.33 -1.05
C LEU A 20 -10.35 18.68 -1.46
N SER A 21 -10.28 19.12 -2.71
CA SER A 21 -10.81 20.42 -3.16
C SER A 21 -12.32 20.60 -2.90
N LYS A 22 -13.12 19.52 -2.89
CA LYS A 22 -14.55 19.56 -2.53
C LYS A 22 -14.77 19.56 -1.02
N ASN A 23 -13.96 18.82 -0.25
CA ASN A 23 -14.06 18.69 1.22
C ASN A 23 -13.28 19.79 1.97
N THR A 24 -12.33 20.41 1.27
CA THR A 24 -11.50 21.58 1.60
C THR A 24 -11.72 22.65 0.53
N ARG A 25 -12.96 22.90 0.07
CA ARG A 25 -13.23 24.09 -0.76
C ARG A 25 -12.99 25.31 0.14
N SER A 26 -11.75 25.74 0.06
CA SER A 26 -10.96 26.51 1.01
C SER A 26 -10.46 27.78 0.33
N ASP A 27 -11.11 28.23 -0.74
CA ASP A 27 -10.83 29.54 -1.32
C ASP A 27 -11.28 30.69 -0.40
N TYR A 28 -11.95 30.36 0.72
CA TYR A 28 -12.33 31.29 1.79
C TYR A 28 -11.56 31.06 3.11
N LEU A 29 -10.62 30.11 3.18
CA LEU A 29 -10.08 29.56 4.45
C LEU A 29 -9.04 30.45 5.14
N LEU A 30 -8.56 31.49 4.45
CA LEU A 30 -7.77 32.56 5.07
C LEU A 30 -8.63 33.59 5.81
N LEU A 31 -9.96 33.55 5.67
CA LEU A 31 -10.90 34.53 6.25
C LEU A 31 -11.83 33.97 7.32
N ILE A 32 -11.78 32.67 7.65
CA ILE A 32 -12.79 32.07 8.54
C ILE A 32 -12.33 32.10 10.02
N PRO A 33 -13.15 32.63 10.96
CA PRO A 33 -12.83 32.71 12.37
C PRO A 33 -12.45 31.37 13.01
N ILE A 34 -11.65 31.40 14.07
CA ILE A 34 -11.07 30.24 14.78
C ILE A 34 -12.13 29.19 15.17
N GLU A 35 -13.37 29.62 15.46
CA GLU A 35 -14.51 28.74 15.77
C GLU A 35 -14.95 27.85 14.59
N SER A 36 -14.80 28.29 13.34
CA SER A 36 -15.17 27.48 12.17
C SER A 36 -14.11 26.43 11.82
N LYS A 37 -12.83 26.67 12.18
CA LYS A 37 -11.74 25.70 12.00
C LYS A 37 -11.99 24.47 12.86
N ASN A 38 -12.48 24.65 14.08
CA ASN A 38 -12.88 23.56 14.97
C ASN A 38 -14.08 22.78 14.39
N LEU A 39 -15.05 23.47 13.80
CA LEU A 39 -16.20 22.84 13.12
C LEU A 39 -15.80 22.07 11.85
N LEU A 40 -14.85 22.56 11.07
CA LEU A 40 -14.29 21.86 9.91
C LEU A 40 -13.49 20.63 10.33
N GLN A 41 -12.64 20.75 11.36
CA GLN A 41 -11.90 19.62 11.92
C GLN A 41 -12.83 18.54 12.46
N MET A 42 -13.90 18.90 13.18
CA MET A 42 -14.94 17.95 13.61
C MET A 42 -15.67 17.31 12.42
N LYS A 43 -15.91 18.04 11.33
CA LYS A 43 -16.58 17.53 10.13
C LYS A 43 -15.72 16.56 9.32
N LEU A 44 -14.39 16.72 9.35
CA LEU A 44 -13.41 15.77 8.82
C LEU A 44 -13.21 14.56 9.75
N TYR A 45 -13.44 14.69 11.06
CA TYR A 45 -13.33 13.61 12.04
C TYR A 45 -14.62 12.77 12.14
N CYS A 46 -15.24 12.49 10.99
CA CYS A 46 -16.28 11.50 10.89
C CYS A 46 -15.62 10.11 10.77
N PRO A 47 -16.15 9.05 11.44
CA PRO A 47 -15.68 7.66 11.33
C PRO A 47 -15.37 7.23 9.88
N ARG A 48 -16.35 7.49 9.02
CA ARG A 48 -16.32 7.20 7.59
C ARG A 48 -15.21 7.97 6.87
N ASN A 49 -15.05 9.26 7.19
CA ASN A 49 -14.05 10.12 6.55
C ASN A 49 -12.62 9.72 6.93
N THR A 50 -12.43 9.20 8.14
CA THR A 50 -11.14 8.67 8.62
C THR A 50 -10.72 7.42 7.83
N LEU A 51 -11.64 6.48 7.61
CA LEU A 51 -11.37 5.27 6.81
C LEU A 51 -11.04 5.62 5.35
N HIS A 52 -11.81 6.51 4.72
CA HIS A 52 -11.53 6.98 3.36
C HIS A 52 -10.14 7.62 3.26
N LEU A 53 -9.74 8.43 4.25
CA LEU A 53 -8.41 9.05 4.27
C LEU A 53 -7.29 8.01 4.30
N HIS A 54 -7.40 7.00 5.16
CA HIS A 54 -6.41 5.93 5.22
C HIS A 54 -6.37 5.10 3.94
N LEU A 55 -7.52 4.84 3.31
CA LEU A 55 -7.57 4.19 2.01
C LEU A 55 -6.83 5.01 0.95
N PHE A 56 -7.07 6.33 0.86
CA PHE A 56 -6.35 7.19 -0.08
C PHE A 56 -4.85 7.22 0.19
N VAL A 57 -4.45 7.30 1.47
CA VAL A 57 -3.03 7.20 1.85
C VAL A 57 -2.44 5.87 1.38
N SER A 58 -3.17 4.76 1.51
CA SER A 58 -2.71 3.45 1.04
C SER A 58 -2.48 3.41 -0.48
N PHE A 59 -3.35 4.06 -1.28
CA PHE A 59 -3.17 4.18 -2.73
C PHE A 59 -1.93 5.00 -3.09
N ILE A 60 -1.73 6.14 -2.42
CA ILE A 60 -0.57 7.01 -2.65
C ILE A 60 0.73 6.28 -2.29
N MET A 61 0.77 5.58 -1.15
CA MET A 61 1.97 4.85 -0.73
C MET A 61 2.26 3.67 -1.68
N ARG A 62 1.23 2.92 -2.10
CA ARG A 62 1.37 1.85 -3.10
C ARG A 62 1.93 2.38 -4.41
N ALA A 63 1.44 3.53 -4.87
CA ALA A 63 1.92 4.23 -6.06
C ALA A 63 3.40 4.58 -5.94
N PHE A 64 3.74 5.30 -4.87
CA PHE A 64 5.06 5.82 -4.62
C PHE A 64 6.10 4.70 -4.54
N VAL A 65 5.81 3.63 -3.81
CA VAL A 65 6.75 2.50 -3.67
C VAL A 65 6.85 1.68 -4.95
N THR A 66 5.78 1.56 -5.73
CA THR A 66 5.86 0.92 -7.06
C THR A 66 6.75 1.72 -8.00
N PHE A 67 6.58 3.04 -8.02
CA PHE A 67 7.45 3.93 -8.80
C PHE A 67 8.91 3.85 -8.33
N LEU A 68 9.15 3.88 -7.02
CA LEU A 68 10.49 3.74 -6.45
C LEU A 68 11.13 2.40 -6.85
N LYS A 69 10.35 1.31 -6.79
CA LYS A 69 10.80 -0.01 -7.24
C LYS A 69 11.15 0.00 -8.73
N GLU A 70 10.28 0.53 -9.59
CA GLU A 70 10.54 0.60 -11.04
C GLU A 70 11.75 1.48 -11.39
N PHE A 71 11.97 2.55 -10.65
CA PHE A 71 13.10 3.45 -10.85
C PHE A 71 14.44 2.82 -10.44
N LEU A 72 14.44 2.09 -9.32
CA LEU A 72 15.65 1.51 -8.74
C LEU A 72 16.00 0.13 -9.30
N PHE A 73 15.02 -0.67 -9.71
CA PHE A 73 15.26 -1.98 -10.29
C PHE A 73 15.61 -1.88 -11.77
N GLU A 74 16.69 -2.55 -12.18
CA GLU A 74 17.03 -2.74 -13.58
C GLU A 74 16.59 -4.14 -14.03
N GLN A 75 15.95 -4.22 -15.20
CA GLN A 75 15.43 -5.47 -15.80
C GLN A 75 14.47 -6.29 -14.91
N GLY A 76 13.95 -5.71 -13.82
CA GLY A 76 13.03 -6.36 -12.90
C GLY A 76 13.64 -7.46 -12.01
N VAL A 77 14.96 -7.63 -12.06
CA VAL A 77 15.69 -8.72 -11.37
C VAL A 77 16.46 -8.24 -10.15
N GLY A 78 17.04 -7.03 -10.16
CA GLY A 78 17.81 -6.50 -9.02
C GLY A 78 18.05 -5.00 -9.07
N LEU A 79 18.76 -4.46 -8.07
CA LEU A 79 19.10 -3.04 -7.98
C LEU A 79 20.18 -2.68 -9.01
N LYS A 80 20.22 -1.42 -9.48
CA LYS A 80 21.25 -0.97 -10.45
C LYS A 80 22.69 -1.20 -9.96
N SER A 81 22.90 -1.15 -8.65
CA SER A 81 24.18 -1.36 -7.99
C SER A 81 24.69 -2.80 -8.04
N ASP A 82 23.78 -3.77 -8.23
CA ASP A 82 24.09 -5.21 -8.11
C ASP A 82 24.44 -5.83 -9.47
N PHE A 83 24.40 -5.02 -10.53
CA PHE A 83 24.82 -5.41 -11.87
C PHE A 83 26.24 -4.95 -12.18
N VAL A 84 27.10 -5.89 -12.52
CA VAL A 84 28.42 -5.59 -13.08
C VAL A 84 28.38 -5.84 -14.59
N VAL A 85 28.82 -4.84 -15.36
CA VAL A 85 28.97 -4.97 -16.81
C VAL A 85 30.34 -5.62 -17.09
N ARG A 86 30.35 -6.87 -17.54
CA ARG A 86 31.54 -7.52 -18.10
C ARG A 86 31.30 -7.80 -19.58
N ASN A 87 32.21 -7.38 -20.47
CA ASN A 87 32.11 -7.60 -21.93
C ASN A 87 30.77 -7.16 -22.56
N GLY A 88 30.16 -6.07 -22.07
CA GLY A 88 28.89 -5.54 -22.59
C GLY A 88 27.63 -6.31 -22.14
N THR A 89 27.78 -7.40 -21.39
CA THR A 89 26.68 -8.14 -20.76
C THR A 89 26.60 -7.80 -19.26
N LYS A 90 25.38 -7.52 -18.78
CA LYS A 90 25.10 -7.25 -17.37
C LYS A 90 24.96 -8.58 -16.63
N TYR A 91 25.81 -8.84 -15.64
CA TYR A 91 25.69 -10.00 -14.77
C TYR A 91 25.27 -9.55 -13.38
N PHE A 92 24.31 -10.26 -12.80
CA PHE A 92 23.93 -10.06 -11.40
C PHE A 92 25.01 -10.69 -10.51
N VAL A 93 25.57 -9.92 -9.59
CA VAL A 93 26.63 -10.41 -8.71
C VAL A 93 26.04 -10.67 -7.33
N GLU A 94 25.76 -11.94 -7.03
CA GLU A 94 25.22 -12.37 -5.72
C GLU A 94 26.21 -12.18 -4.57
N GLU A 95 27.52 -12.16 -4.85
CA GLU A 95 28.56 -12.29 -3.82
C GLU A 95 29.15 -10.96 -3.28
N ILE A 96 28.94 -9.82 -3.94
CA ILE A 96 29.70 -8.59 -3.62
C ILE A 96 28.97 -7.65 -2.65
N ASN A 97 27.64 -7.67 -2.60
CA ASN A 97 26.86 -6.83 -1.69
C ASN A 97 25.90 -7.69 -0.86
N ASP A 98 25.81 -7.42 0.44
CA ASP A 98 24.66 -7.83 1.22
C ASP A 98 23.42 -7.19 0.56
N ASN A 99 22.70 -7.95 -0.25
CA ASN A 99 21.54 -7.51 -1.03
C ASN A 99 20.30 -7.22 -0.14
N TRP A 100 20.52 -6.81 1.10
CA TRP A 100 19.50 -6.49 2.09
C TRP A 100 18.64 -5.30 1.64
N GLU A 101 19.23 -4.35 0.91
CA GLU A 101 18.53 -3.16 0.42
C GLU A 101 17.44 -3.53 -0.59
N CYS A 102 17.76 -4.35 -1.59
CA CYS A 102 16.78 -4.74 -2.59
C CYS A 102 15.72 -5.70 -2.03
N LYS A 103 16.10 -6.59 -1.08
CA LYS A 103 15.17 -7.45 -0.33
C LYS A 103 14.21 -6.64 0.55
N GLY A 104 14.74 -5.62 1.21
CA GLY A 104 13.97 -4.65 1.99
C GLY A 104 12.97 -3.90 1.10
N LEU A 105 13.43 -3.35 -0.03
CA LEU A 105 12.58 -2.63 -0.97
C LEU A 105 11.47 -3.52 -1.56
N THR A 106 11.79 -4.77 -1.93
CA THR A 106 10.78 -5.75 -2.39
C THR A 106 9.76 -6.04 -1.29
N THR A 107 10.19 -6.22 -0.04
CA THR A 107 9.28 -6.46 1.10
C THR A 107 8.36 -5.27 1.36
N VAL A 108 8.90 -4.05 1.34
CA VAL A 108 8.12 -2.81 1.52
C VAL A 108 7.10 -2.65 0.39
N TRP A 109 7.49 -2.94 -0.85
CA TRP A 109 6.57 -2.92 -1.99
C TRP A 109 5.41 -3.90 -1.83
N GLN A 110 5.69 -5.14 -1.40
CA GLN A 110 4.66 -6.14 -1.13
C GLN A 110 3.72 -5.71 0.02
N TYR A 111 4.27 -5.10 1.07
CA TYR A 111 3.48 -4.55 2.17
C TYR A 111 2.46 -3.52 1.70
N PHE A 112 2.86 -2.53 0.90
CA PHE A 112 1.93 -1.50 0.46
C PHE A 112 0.89 -2.00 -0.54
N ILE A 113 1.19 -3.02 -1.34
CA ILE A 113 0.19 -3.70 -2.15
C ILE A 113 -0.86 -4.35 -1.24
N MET A 114 -0.43 -5.14 -0.26
CA MET A 114 -1.34 -5.85 0.63
C MET A 114 -2.13 -4.91 1.55
N ALA A 115 -1.50 -3.84 2.03
CA ALA A 115 -2.16 -2.79 2.80
C ALA A 115 -3.27 -2.13 2.00
N ASN A 116 -3.05 -1.83 0.72
CA ASN A 116 -4.09 -1.27 -0.12
C ASN A 116 -5.31 -2.21 -0.26
N TYR A 117 -5.09 -3.51 -0.48
CA TYR A 117 -6.20 -4.47 -0.50
C TYR A 117 -6.90 -4.62 0.86
N SER A 118 -6.15 -4.61 1.96
CA SER A 118 -6.74 -4.65 3.30
C SER A 118 -7.57 -3.40 3.61
N TRP A 119 -7.14 -2.22 3.16
CA TRP A 119 -7.91 -0.98 3.32
C TRP A 119 -9.21 -0.97 2.51
N ILE A 120 -9.20 -1.52 1.29
CA ILE A 120 -10.43 -1.72 0.50
C ILE A 120 -11.39 -2.66 1.25
N LEU A 121 -10.87 -3.77 1.79
CA LEU A 121 -11.66 -4.72 2.58
C LEU A 121 -12.25 -4.07 3.85
N MET A 122 -11.46 -3.32 4.61
CA MET A 122 -11.93 -2.66 5.84
C MET A 122 -13.01 -1.62 5.56
N GLU A 123 -12.89 -0.86 4.47
CA GLU A 123 -13.93 0.08 4.03
C GLU A 123 -15.22 -0.66 3.63
N GLY A 124 -15.09 -1.74 2.84
CA GLY A 124 -16.22 -2.58 2.43
C GLY A 124 -16.96 -3.20 3.62
N LEU A 125 -16.22 -3.80 4.55
CA LEU A 125 -16.77 -4.37 5.78
C LEU A 125 -17.42 -3.33 6.68
N TYR A 126 -16.83 -2.14 6.80
CA TYR A 126 -17.41 -1.05 7.58
C TYR A 126 -18.77 -0.63 7.02
N ILE A 127 -18.88 -0.44 5.70
CA ILE A 127 -20.14 -0.09 5.04
C ILE A 127 -21.16 -1.23 5.19
N HIS A 128 -20.75 -2.48 4.99
CA HIS A 128 -21.63 -3.64 5.13
C HIS A 128 -22.21 -3.75 6.56
N ASN A 129 -21.37 -3.63 7.58
CA ASN A 129 -21.81 -3.69 8.98
C ASN A 129 -22.68 -2.50 9.37
N LEU A 130 -22.41 -1.31 8.83
CA LEU A 130 -23.27 -0.14 9.04
C LEU A 130 -24.68 -0.37 8.47
N LEU A 131 -24.80 -1.01 7.31
CA LEU A 131 -26.10 -1.30 6.68
C LEU A 131 -26.85 -2.44 7.38
N MET A 132 -26.15 -3.51 7.78
CA MET A 132 -26.76 -4.70 8.37
C MET A 132 -26.99 -4.59 9.88
N PHE A 133 -26.06 -3.95 10.58
CA PHE A 133 -25.99 -3.91 12.04
C PHE A 133 -25.94 -2.48 12.55
N ALA A 134 -26.79 -1.59 12.01
CA ALA A 134 -26.85 -0.14 12.26
C ALA A 134 -26.89 0.31 13.75
N LEU A 135 -26.81 -0.60 14.72
CA LEU A 135 -26.87 -0.41 16.16
C LEU A 135 -25.49 -0.40 16.88
N PHE A 136 -24.35 -0.60 16.20
CA PHE A 136 -23.03 -0.71 16.87
C PHE A 136 -21.92 0.21 16.30
N SER A 137 -22.25 1.44 15.89
CA SER A 137 -21.23 2.41 15.47
C SER A 137 -20.71 3.25 16.65
N ASP A 138 -20.05 2.60 17.61
CA ASP A 138 -19.28 3.28 18.65
C ASP A 138 -17.85 3.59 18.16
N ASN A 139 -17.25 4.67 18.68
CA ASN A 139 -15.89 5.12 18.32
C ASN A 139 -14.81 4.04 18.50
N GLY A 140 -15.01 3.06 19.40
CA GLY A 140 -14.08 1.94 19.59
C GLY A 140 -13.99 0.99 18.39
N SER A 141 -15.06 0.90 17.58
CA SER A 141 -15.10 0.02 16.40
C SER A 141 -14.16 0.50 15.29
N ILE A 142 -14.03 1.82 15.09
CA ILE A 142 -13.18 2.41 14.03
C ILE A 142 -11.70 2.15 14.29
N ILE A 143 -11.26 2.26 15.55
CA ILE A 143 -9.87 2.00 15.94
C ILE A 143 -9.49 0.55 15.58
N MET A 144 -10.41 -0.39 15.78
CA MET A 144 -10.21 -1.79 15.38
C MET A 144 -10.05 -1.91 13.86
N TYR A 145 -10.91 -1.28 13.05
CA TYR A 145 -10.76 -1.28 11.58
C TYR A 145 -9.43 -0.67 11.14
N VAL A 146 -8.97 0.41 11.78
CA VAL A 146 -7.67 1.05 11.47
C VAL A 146 -6.51 0.13 11.84
N ALA A 147 -6.57 -0.50 13.02
CA ALA A 147 -5.56 -1.46 13.48
C ALA A 147 -5.48 -2.68 12.55
N LEU A 148 -6.63 -3.22 12.13
CA LEU A 148 -6.69 -4.35 11.19
C LEU A 148 -6.21 -3.96 9.79
N GLY A 149 -6.57 -2.76 9.30
CA GLY A 149 -6.17 -2.26 7.99
C GLY A 149 -4.66 -2.18 7.77
N TRP A 150 -3.90 -1.73 8.79
CA TRP A 150 -2.43 -1.69 8.72
C TRP A 150 -1.75 -2.94 9.28
N GLY A 151 -2.37 -3.60 10.27
CA GLY A 151 -1.79 -4.71 11.02
C GLY A 151 -1.87 -6.06 10.29
N LEU A 152 -3.01 -6.39 9.66
CA LEU A 152 -3.14 -7.64 8.90
C LEU A 152 -2.07 -7.78 7.80
N PRO A 153 -1.84 -6.76 6.94
CA PRO A 153 -0.77 -6.80 5.94
C PRO A 153 0.61 -7.08 6.54
N LEU A 154 0.90 -6.49 7.71
CA LEU A 154 2.20 -6.64 8.35
C LEU A 154 2.45 -8.09 8.75
N VAL A 155 1.45 -8.75 9.36
CA VAL A 155 1.57 -10.14 9.82
C VAL A 155 1.84 -11.08 8.65
N PHE A 156 1.08 -10.98 7.56
CA PHE A 156 1.25 -11.84 6.39
C PHE A 156 2.58 -11.59 5.67
N VAL A 157 3.01 -10.32 5.55
CA VAL A 157 4.26 -9.98 4.87
C VAL A 157 5.47 -10.40 5.70
N VAL A 158 5.44 -10.24 7.02
CA VAL A 158 6.51 -10.73 7.91
C VAL A 158 6.61 -12.25 7.84
N ALA A 159 5.48 -12.97 7.90
CA ALA A 159 5.47 -14.41 7.75
C ALA A 159 6.06 -14.84 6.40
N TRP A 160 5.66 -14.19 5.32
CA TRP A 160 6.21 -14.43 3.98
C TRP A 160 7.72 -14.16 3.92
N ALA A 161 8.20 -13.04 4.46
CA ALA A 161 9.62 -12.69 4.48
C ALA A 161 10.45 -13.70 5.28
N LEU A 162 9.96 -14.17 6.44
CA LEU A 162 10.61 -15.22 7.21
C LEU A 162 10.73 -16.53 6.42
N VAL A 163 9.66 -16.93 5.73
CA VAL A 163 9.68 -18.12 4.88
C VAL A 163 10.70 -17.96 3.74
N ARG A 164 10.78 -16.78 3.12
CA ARG A 164 11.77 -16.49 2.06
C ARG A 164 13.21 -16.58 2.57
N ILE A 165 13.50 -16.01 3.74
CA ILE A 165 14.86 -16.06 4.33
C ILE A 165 15.30 -17.51 4.57
N ASN A 166 14.39 -18.39 5.01
CA ASN A 166 14.72 -19.77 5.38
C ASN A 166 14.76 -20.74 4.19
N LEU A 167 13.93 -20.54 3.16
CA LEU A 167 13.78 -21.50 2.06
C LEU A 167 14.49 -21.09 0.76
N GLU A 168 14.48 -19.80 0.41
CA GLU A 168 15.01 -19.29 -0.88
C GLU A 168 15.52 -17.86 -0.70
N ASN A 169 16.79 -17.72 -0.29
CA ASN A 169 17.41 -16.41 -0.04
C ASN A 169 18.13 -15.82 -1.28
N ASP A 170 17.67 -16.20 -2.47
CA ASP A 170 18.33 -15.87 -3.73
C ASP A 170 17.82 -14.55 -4.31
N LEU A 171 18.71 -13.83 -5.00
CA LEU A 171 18.42 -12.56 -5.68
C LEU A 171 17.73 -11.53 -4.77
N CYS A 172 16.90 -10.64 -5.35
CA CYS A 172 16.17 -9.58 -4.64
C CYS A 172 14.71 -9.95 -4.30
N TRP A 173 14.43 -11.26 -4.16
CA TRP A 173 13.08 -11.83 -4.00
C TRP A 173 12.08 -11.44 -5.10
N THR A 174 12.58 -11.16 -6.30
CA THR A 174 11.81 -10.78 -7.49
C THR A 174 11.40 -11.98 -8.33
N THR A 175 12.23 -13.02 -8.33
CA THR A 175 11.98 -14.28 -9.02
C THR A 175 11.40 -15.31 -8.05
N ASN A 176 10.50 -16.13 -8.57
CA ASN A 176 9.91 -17.25 -7.83
C ASN A 176 10.25 -18.52 -8.60
N SER A 177 11.34 -19.18 -8.22
CA SER A 177 11.70 -20.52 -8.67
C SER A 177 10.64 -21.54 -8.22
N ILE A 178 10.20 -21.43 -6.96
CA ILE A 178 9.11 -22.24 -6.41
C ILE A 178 7.78 -21.47 -6.45
N SER A 179 6.84 -21.98 -7.25
CA SER A 179 5.50 -21.40 -7.43
C SER A 179 4.69 -21.30 -6.13
N GLN A 180 4.97 -22.17 -5.14
CA GLN A 180 4.27 -22.20 -3.85
C GLN A 180 4.56 -20.97 -2.99
N ASN A 181 5.78 -20.40 -3.03
CA ASN A 181 6.14 -19.21 -2.24
C ASN A 181 5.41 -17.95 -2.73
N PHE A 182 5.08 -17.90 -4.02
CA PHE A 182 4.25 -16.85 -4.60
C PHE A 182 2.78 -16.95 -4.19
N LEU A 183 2.30 -18.17 -3.88
CA LEU A 183 0.92 -18.41 -3.48
C LEU A 183 0.62 -17.83 -2.09
N ILE A 184 1.59 -17.88 -1.17
CA ILE A 184 1.46 -17.42 0.22
C ILE A 184 1.02 -15.95 0.29
N ILE A 185 1.55 -15.10 -0.58
CA ILE A 185 1.21 -13.67 -0.58
C ILE A 185 -0.05 -13.37 -1.40
N ARG A 186 -0.38 -14.22 -2.37
CA ARG A 186 -1.50 -14.02 -3.31
C ARG A 186 -2.83 -14.50 -2.74
N VAL A 187 -2.82 -15.57 -1.93
CA VAL A 187 -4.04 -16.13 -1.31
C VAL A 187 -4.75 -15.11 -0.41
N PRO A 188 -4.09 -14.39 0.52
CA PRO A 188 -4.74 -13.37 1.32
C PRO A 188 -5.38 -12.27 0.49
N ILE A 189 -4.73 -11.87 -0.62
CA ILE A 189 -5.26 -10.87 -1.55
C ILE A 189 -6.52 -11.38 -2.26
N ILE A 190 -6.49 -12.62 -2.75
CA ILE A 190 -7.65 -13.23 -3.42
C ILE A 190 -8.83 -13.33 -2.44
N ILE A 191 -8.59 -13.78 -1.21
CA ILE A 191 -9.63 -13.86 -0.17
C ILE A 191 -10.20 -12.46 0.09
N ALA A 192 -9.36 -11.45 0.24
CA ALA A 192 -9.81 -10.07 0.48
C ALA A 192 -10.64 -9.47 -0.68
N VAL A 193 -10.43 -9.93 -1.92
CA VAL A 193 -11.19 -9.48 -3.10
C VAL A 193 -12.50 -10.26 -3.27
N LEU A 194 -12.56 -11.51 -2.77
CA LEU A 194 -13.76 -12.35 -2.85
C LEU A 194 -14.82 -11.98 -1.81
N ILE A 195 -14.39 -11.40 -0.69
CA ILE A 195 -15.25 -10.86 0.37
C ILE A 195 -15.82 -9.52 -0.10
#